data_AF-A0A8T8T1N9-F1
#
_entry.id   AF-A0A8T8T1N9-F1
#
_cell.length_a   1.000
_cell.length_b   1.000
_cell.length_c   1.000
_cell.angle_alpha   90.00
_cell.angle_beta   90.00
_cell.angle_gamma   90.00
#
_symmetry.space_group_name_H-M   'P 1'
#
loop_
_entity.id
_entity.type
_entity.pdbx_description
1 polymer ?
#
loop_
_entity_poly.entity_id
_entity_poly.type
_entity_poly.pdbx_seq_one_letter_code
_entity_poly.pdbx_strand_id
1 'polypeptide(L)' 'MLVGYARVSTRDQSPALQIDALREAGCDRVFTEKASGAARDRPELQAALDYLRAGDTLVVW' A
#
# COMPACT_ATOMS: atom_id res chain seq x y z
N MET A 1 7.28 13.48 0.79
CA MET A 1 5.87 13.08 0.54
C MET A 1 5.61 11.78 1.29
N LEU A 2 4.37 11.51 1.71
CA LEU A 2 4.01 10.22 2.30
C LEU A 2 3.30 9.36 1.25
N VAL A 3 3.81 8.16 1.01
CA VAL A 3 3.21 7.17 0.11
C VAL A 3 2.75 5.99 0.94
N GLY A 4 1.47 5.64 0.83
CA GLY A 4 0.87 4.50 1.50
C GLY A 4 0.92 3.24 0.63
N TYR A 5 1.15 2.09 1.25
CA TYR A 5 0.97 0.78 0.64
C TYR A 5 0.15 -0.11 1.58
N ALA A 6 -0.94 -0.66 1.06
CA ALA A 6 -1.89 -1.51 1.75
C ALA A 6 -1.92 -2.88 1.05
N ARG A 7 -1.88 -3.98 1.81
CA ARG A 7 -2.04 -5.33 1.25
C ARG A 7 -3.16 -6.09 1.95
N VAL A 8 -4.12 -6.58 1.16
CA VAL A 8 -5.21 -7.45 1.63
C VAL A 8 -5.12 -8.84 1.01
N SER A 9 -5.43 -9.84 1.82
CA SER A 9 -5.61 -11.20 1.31
C SER A 9 -6.91 -11.31 0.50
N THR A 10 -6.91 -12.16 -0.53
CA THR A 10 -8.07 -12.33 -1.43
C THR A 10 -9.33 -12.86 -0.76
N ARG A 11 -9.23 -13.38 0.48
CA ARG A 11 -10.37 -13.86 1.28
C ARG A 11 -10.96 -12.69 2.08
N ASP A 12 -11.99 -12.07 1.50
CA ASP A 12 -13.00 -11.22 2.17
C ASP A 12 -12.55 -10.01 3.01
N GLN A 13 -11.28 -9.60 2.95
CA GLN A 13 -10.83 -8.38 3.61
C GLN A 13 -11.02 -7.17 2.71
N SER A 14 -11.86 -6.23 3.15
CA SER A 14 -11.97 -4.91 2.54
C SER A 14 -10.71 -4.10 2.87
N PRO A 15 -10.03 -3.52 1.86
CA PRO A 15 -8.88 -2.65 2.11
C PRO A 15 -9.29 -1.28 2.67
N ALA A 16 -10.59 -1.00 2.81
CA ALA A 16 -11.10 0.32 3.20
C ALA A 16 -10.46 0.83 4.51
N LEU A 17 -10.42 0.00 5.55
CA LEU A 17 -9.81 0.40 6.84
C LEU A 17 -8.30 0.72 6.71
N GLN A 18 -7.59 0.00 5.83
CA GLN A 18 -6.17 0.25 5.58
C GLN A 18 -5.98 1.57 4.85
N ILE A 19 -6.79 1.81 3.81
CA ILE A 19 -6.76 3.02 3.00
C ILE A 19 -7.09 4.24 3.85
N ASP A 20 -8.12 4.14 4.70
CA ASP A 20 -8.53 5.23 5.58
C ASP A 20 -7.42 5.54 6.60
N ALA A 21 -6.83 4.52 7.24
CA ALA A 21 -5.70 4.71 8.15
C ALA A 21 -4.48 5.35 7.46
N LEU A 22 -4.16 4.94 6.23
CA LEU A 22 -3.04 5.52 5.46
C LEU A 22 -3.33 6.98 5.07
N ARG A 23 -4.57 7.31 4.72
CA ARG A 23 -4.99 8.69 4.43
C ARG A 23 -4.95 9.55 5.68
N GLU A 24 -5.40 9.05 6.82
CA GLU A 24 -5.32 9.74 8.11
C GLU A 24 -3.85 9.95 8.55
N ALA A 25 -2.97 9.02 8.23
CA ALA A 25 -1.52 9.18 8.40
C ALA A 25 -0.90 10.25 7.48
N GLY A 26 -1.67 10.82 6.56
CA GLY A 26 -1.23 11.87 5.64
C GLY A 26 -0.62 11.34 4.34
N CYS A 27 -0.89 10.09 3.94
CA CYS A 27 -0.41 9.56 2.67
C CYS A 27 -1.13 10.21 1.48
N ASP A 28 -0.38 10.91 0.64
CA ASP A 28 -0.87 11.59 -0.56
C ASP A 28 -1.28 10.59 -1.66
N ARG A 29 -0.55 9.48 -1.74
CA ARG A 29 -0.79 8.40 -2.70
C ARG A 29 -0.86 7.07 -1.95
N VAL A 30 -1.88 6.26 -2.22
CA VAL A 30 -2.03 4.93 -1.61
C VAL A 30 -2.06 3.88 -2.71
N PHE A 31 -1.19 2.87 -2.61
CA PHE A 31 -1.16 1.68 -3.43
C PHE A 31 -1.86 0.54 -2.69
N THR A 32 -2.65 -0.28 -3.38
CA THR A 32 -3.42 -1.35 -2.73
C THR A 32 -3.25 -2.64 -3.48
N GLU A 33 -2.68 -3.64 -2.80
CA GLU A 33 -2.42 -4.95 -3.36
C GLU A 33 -3.42 -5.98 -2.83
N LYS A 34 -4.12 -6.64 -3.76
CA LYS A 34 -5.00 -7.76 -3.44
C LYS A 34 -4.36 -9.06 -3.90
N ALA A 35 -3.72 -9.76 -2.98
CA ALA A 35 -3.04 -11.02 -3.28
C ALA A 35 -3.12 -11.96 -2.08
N SER A 36 -3.17 -13.28 -2.32
CA SER A 36 -3.09 -14.25 -1.23
C SER A 36 -1.77 -14.06 -0.46
N GLY A 37 -1.73 -14.38 0.84
CA GLY A 37 -0.51 -14.25 1.65
C GLY A 37 0.66 -15.11 1.13
N ALA A 38 0.37 -16.14 0.34
CA ALA A 38 1.36 -17.00 -0.30
C ALA A 38 1.93 -16.42 -1.61
N ALA A 39 1.29 -15.41 -2.20
CA ALA A 39 1.78 -14.76 -3.41
C ALA A 39 3.08 -13.99 -3.11
N ARG A 40 4.13 -14.33 -3.87
CA ARG A 40 5.44 -13.69 -3.79
C ARG A 40 5.54 -12.45 -4.66
N ASP A 41 4.81 -12.43 -5.76
CA ASP A 41 4.76 -11.28 -6.66
C ASP A 41 4.01 -10.14 -6.00
N ARG A 42 4.62 -8.96 -6.03
CA ARG A 42 4.10 -7.72 -5.43
C ARG A 42 4.17 -6.55 -6.42
N PRO A 43 3.43 -6.60 -7.52
CA PRO A 43 3.48 -5.57 -8.55
C PRO A 43 3.13 -4.17 -8.02
N GLU A 44 2.20 -4.06 -7.07
CA GLU A 44 1.79 -2.76 -6.51
C GLU A 44 2.83 -2.21 -5.53
N LEU A 45 3.54 -3.09 -4.81
CA LEU A 45 4.67 -2.66 -3.98
C LEU A 45 5.80 -2.16 -4.87
N GLN A 46 6.09 -2.84 -5.97
CA GLN A 46 7.10 -2.40 -6.92
C GLN A 46 6.72 -1.04 -7.53
N ALA A 47 5.46 -0.86 -7.92
CA ALA A 47 4.98 0.43 -8.41
C ALA A 47 5.08 1.54 -7.35
N ALA A 48 4.82 1.24 -6.08
CA ALA A 48 5.00 2.18 -4.99
C ALA A 48 6.48 2.57 -4.82
N LEU A 49 7.40 1.60 -4.88
CA LEU A 49 8.84 1.83 -4.79
C LEU A 49 9.36 2.65 -5.97
N ASP A 50 8.90 2.36 -7.19
CA ASP A 50 9.27 3.10 -8.40
C ASP A 50 8.72 4.54 -8.40
N TYR A 51 7.62 4.78 -7.68
CA TYR A 51 7.03 6.12 -7.51
C TYR A 51 7.79 6.98 -6.49
N LEU A 52 8.41 6.37 -5.48
CA LEU A 52 9.14 7.08 -4.43
C LEU A 52 10.34 7.84 -5.01
N ARG A 53 10.56 9.04 -4.47
CA ARG A 53 11.77 9.83 -4.72
C ARG A 53 12.60 9.94 -3.45
N ALA A 54 13.85 10.37 -3.61
CA ALA A 54 14.71 10.65 -2.47
C ALA A 54 14.05 11.67 -1.52
N GLY A 55 13.90 11.30 -0.25
CA GLY A 55 13.24 12.13 0.77
C GLY A 55 11.75 11.81 0.98
N ASP A 56 11.16 10.89 0.21
CA ASP A 56 9.82 10.36 0.48
C ASP A 56 9.85 9.22 1.50
N THR A 57 8.73 9.04 2.19
CA THR A 57 8.55 7.97 3.17
C THR A 57 7.41 7.06 2.72
N LEU A 58 7.69 5.75 2.69
CA LEU A 58 6.70 4.71 2.46
C LEU A 58 6.09 4.28 3.80
N VAL A 59 4.78 4.43 3.94
CA VAL A 59 3.98 3.99 5.08
C VAL A 59 3.23 2.72 4.68
N VAL A 60 3.30 1.68 5.50
CA VAL A 60 2.78 0.34 5.17
C VAL A 60 1.71 -0.08 6.18
N TRP A 61 0.62 -0.66 5.68
CA TRP A 61 -0.44 -1.28 6.47
C TRP A 61 -0.74 -2.70 5.98
#